data_AF-A0AAV3U9T8-F1
#
_entry.id   AF-A0AAV3U9T8-F1
#
_cell.length_a   1.000
_cell.length_b   1.000
_cell.length_c   1.000
_cell.angle_alpha   90.00
_cell.angle_beta   90.00
_cell.angle_gamma   90.00
#
_symmetry.space_group_name_H-M   'P 1'
#
loop_
_entity.id
_entity.type
_entity.pdbx_description
1 polymer ?
#
loop_
_entity_poly.entity_id
_entity_poly.type
_entity_poly.pdbx_seq_one_letter_code
_entity_poly.pdbx_strand_id
1 'polypeptide(L)'
;MKCTIKTCALIGGLMITNAAWSCSRPDAPVVPDAAQAVTPQMVKAKNDVQAYMKAANDYLGCIRNDRKHNAMVSEMESIAGKFNNAVRDFKQRMASK
;
A
#
# COMPACT_ATOMS: atom_id res chain seq x y z
N MET A 1 -39.01 31.23 10.14
CA MET A 1 -38.73 31.89 11.44
C MET A 1 -37.29 31.53 11.82
N LYS A 2 -36.29 32.23 11.28
CA LYS A 2 -35.58 33.37 11.91
C LYS A 2 -35.25 33.11 13.39
N CYS A 3 -34.03 32.64 13.66
CA CYS A 3 -33.31 32.99 14.86
C CYS A 3 -32.22 33.98 14.42
N THR A 4 -32.47 35.27 14.66
CA THR A 4 -31.49 36.35 14.51
C THR A 4 -31.38 36.99 15.88
N ILE A 5 -30.15 37.17 16.39
CA ILE A 5 -29.64 38.25 17.27
C ILE A 5 -28.42 37.71 18.07
N LYS A 6 -27.22 38.05 17.60
CA LYS A 6 -26.24 38.98 18.21
C LYS A 6 -25.28 38.35 19.22
N THR A 7 -24.05 38.18 18.74
CA THR A 7 -22.79 38.48 19.44
C THR A 7 -22.53 37.81 20.79
N CYS A 8 -21.84 36.67 20.75
CA CYS A 8 -20.76 36.39 21.68
C CYS A 8 -19.56 35.90 20.86
N ALA A 9 -18.65 36.83 20.57
CA ALA A 9 -17.30 36.48 20.20
C ALA A 9 -16.68 35.72 21.37
N LEU A 10 -16.45 34.42 21.20
CA LEU A 10 -15.51 33.66 22.01
C LEU A 10 -14.67 32.79 21.07
N ILE A 11 -13.38 33.07 21.16
CA ILE A 11 -12.25 32.50 20.43
C ILE A 11 -12.26 30.98 20.64
N GLY A 12 -12.74 30.24 19.63
CA GLY A 12 -12.59 28.79 19.55
C GLY A 12 -11.43 28.48 18.62
N GLY A 13 -10.21 28.41 19.17
CA GLY A 13 -9.00 28.12 18.42
C GLY A 13 -9.16 26.85 17.57
N LEU A 14 -8.96 27.01 16.27
CA LEU A 14 -8.84 25.91 15.32
C LEU A 14 -7.60 25.10 15.70
N MET A 15 -7.79 24.06 16.50
CA MET A 15 -6.76 23.06 16.77
C MET A 15 -6.53 22.27 15.49
N ILE A 16 -5.60 22.75 14.66
CA ILE A 16 -5.02 21.97 13.58
C ILE A 16 -4.22 20.85 14.27
N THR A 17 -4.87 19.70 14.47
CA THR A 17 -4.16 18.49 14.86
C THR A 17 -3.28 18.09 13.68
N ASN A 18 -2.00 18.44 13.76
CA ASN A 18 -0.99 17.80 12.93
C ASN A 18 -0.97 16.33 13.31
N ALA A 19 -1.73 15.50 12.58
CA ALA A 19 -1.50 14.07 12.57
C ALA A 19 -0.09 13.88 12.02
N ALA A 20 0.91 13.80 12.89
CA ALA A 20 2.23 13.35 12.52
C ALA A 20 2.11 11.84 12.28
N TRP A 21 1.83 11.45 11.04
CA TRP A 21 1.88 10.06 10.62
C TRP A 21 3.33 9.62 10.77
N SER A 22 3.63 8.76 11.75
CA SER A 22 4.92 8.05 11.74
C SER A 22 5.00 7.26 10.45
N CYS A 23 6.07 7.40 9.68
CA CYS A 23 6.23 6.65 8.44
C CYS A 23 6.34 5.15 8.76
N SER A 24 5.23 4.43 8.63
CA SER A 24 5.15 2.99 8.88
C SER A 24 5.56 2.26 7.61
N ARG A 25 6.63 1.45 7.70
CA ARG A 25 7.01 0.57 6.59
C ARG A 25 5.93 -0.51 6.45
N PRO A 26 5.39 -0.77 5.24
CA PRO A 26 4.44 -1.85 5.03
C PRO A 26 5.12 -3.21 5.08
N ASP A 27 4.39 -4.23 5.52
CA ASP A 27 4.85 -5.62 5.47
C ASP A 27 4.71 -6.19 4.06
N ALA A 28 5.74 -6.91 3.61
CA ALA A 28 5.75 -7.55 2.31
C ALA A 28 4.66 -8.64 2.21
N PRO A 29 3.84 -8.66 1.13
CA PRO A 29 2.88 -9.72 0.91
C PRO A 29 3.56 -11.04 0.53
N VAL A 30 2.90 -12.14 0.87
CA VAL A 30 3.33 -13.48 0.46
C VAL A 30 2.88 -13.73 -0.97
N VAL A 31 3.84 -13.94 -1.88
CA VAL A 31 3.56 -14.41 -3.25
C VAL A 31 3.46 -15.94 -3.21
N PRO A 32 2.30 -16.54 -3.54
CA PRO A 32 2.13 -17.99 -3.48
C PRO A 32 2.93 -18.70 -4.58
N ASP A 33 3.28 -19.97 -4.35
CA ASP A 33 3.91 -20.83 -5.35
C ASP A 33 2.94 -21.10 -6.50
N ALA A 34 3.28 -20.62 -7.70
CA ALA A 34 2.49 -20.76 -8.91
C ALA A 34 2.26 -22.23 -9.33
N ALA A 35 3.14 -23.15 -8.93
CA ALA A 35 2.99 -24.58 -9.21
C ALA A 35 1.80 -25.20 -8.47
N GLN A 36 1.42 -24.65 -7.32
CA GLN A 36 0.34 -25.14 -6.46
C GLN A 36 -0.85 -24.17 -6.36
N ALA A 37 -0.67 -22.91 -6.75
CA ALA A 37 -1.69 -21.89 -6.61
C ALA A 37 -2.96 -22.20 -7.42
N VAL A 38 -4.13 -21.82 -6.92
CA VAL A 38 -5.39 -21.78 -7.69
C VAL A 38 -5.71 -20.34 -8.11
N THR A 39 -6.54 -20.16 -9.15
CA THR A 39 -6.90 -18.81 -9.67
C THR A 39 -7.31 -17.82 -8.57
N PRO A 40 -8.15 -18.19 -7.58
CA PRO A 40 -8.49 -17.29 -6.48
C PRO A 40 -7.28 -16.83 -5.65
N GLN A 41 -6.28 -17.70 -5.44
CA GLN A 41 -5.06 -17.36 -4.70
C GLN A 41 -4.19 -16.37 -5.47
N MET A 42 -4.09 -16.52 -6.79
CA MET A 42 -3.36 -15.57 -7.64
C MET A 42 -4.06 -14.20 -7.70
N VAL A 43 -5.39 -14.16 -7.70
CA VAL A 43 -6.16 -12.92 -7.60
C VAL A 43 -5.95 -12.24 -6.25
N LYS A 44 -5.98 -13.01 -5.15
CA LYS A 44 -5.65 -12.48 -3.82
C LYS A 44 -4.23 -11.90 -3.78
N ALA A 45 -3.25 -12.66 -4.27
CA ALA A 45 -1.86 -12.21 -4.33
C ALA A 45 -1.69 -10.91 -5.13
N LYS A 46 -2.41 -10.76 -6.26
CA LYS A 46 -2.43 -9.51 -7.03
C LYS A 46 -2.91 -8.33 -6.17
N ASN A 47 -4.03 -8.50 -5.48
CA ASN A 47 -4.61 -7.44 -4.66
C ASN A 47 -3.70 -7.09 -3.48
N ASP A 48 -3.09 -8.10 -2.86
CA ASP A 48 -2.13 -7.90 -1.76
C ASP A 48 -0.87 -7.15 -2.25
N VAL A 49 -0.34 -7.51 -3.43
CA VAL A 49 0.76 -6.77 -4.07
C VAL A 49 0.36 -5.32 -4.37
N GLN A 50 -0.84 -5.08 -4.91
CA GLN A 50 -1.32 -3.72 -5.18
C GLN A 50 -1.47 -2.88 -3.90
N ALA A 51 -2.03 -3.46 -2.84
CA ALA A 51 -2.13 -2.81 -1.54
C ALA A 51 -0.76 -2.46 -0.96
N TYR A 52 0.20 -3.38 -1.07
CA TYR A 52 1.58 -3.15 -0.68
C TYR A 52 2.24 -2.03 -1.47
N MET A 53 2.11 -2.01 -2.81
CA MET A 53 2.70 -0.94 -3.64
C MET A 53 2.13 0.43 -3.28
N LYS A 54 0.84 0.50 -2.96
CA LYS A 54 0.22 1.75 -2.49
C LYS A 54 0.82 2.18 -1.14
N ALA A 55 0.83 1.29 -0.15
CA ALA A 55 1.36 1.59 1.17
C ALA A 55 2.86 1.92 1.14
N ALA A 56 3.62 1.28 0.24
CA ALA A 56 5.03 1.54 0.03
C ALA A 56 5.26 2.93 -0.56
N ASN A 57 4.47 3.34 -1.57
CA ASN A 57 4.54 4.70 -2.11
C ASN A 57 4.19 5.75 -1.04
N ASP A 58 3.17 5.50 -0.22
CA ASP A 58 2.81 6.37 0.90
C ASP A 58 3.99 6.48 1.90
N TYR A 59 4.68 5.37 2.18
CA TYR A 59 5.89 5.33 3.00
C TYR A 59 7.04 6.15 2.38
N LEU A 60 7.32 5.96 1.08
CA LEU A 60 8.37 6.67 0.34
C LEU A 60 8.15 8.19 0.34
N GLY A 61 6.89 8.65 0.26
CA GLY A 61 6.55 10.07 0.34
C GLY A 61 6.69 10.66 1.74
N CYS A 62 6.64 9.81 2.78
CA CYS A 62 6.78 10.22 4.17
C CYS A 62 8.25 10.29 4.63
N ILE A 63 9.08 9.31 4.24
CA ILE A 63 10.45 9.22 4.73
C ILE A 63 11.40 10.23 4.07
N ARG A 64 12.35 10.75 4.87
CA ARG A 64 13.44 11.63 4.38
C ARG A 64 14.81 10.97 4.54
N ASN A 65 14.92 9.69 4.19
CA ASN A 65 16.15 8.92 4.31
C ASN A 65 16.37 8.08 3.07
N ASP A 66 17.38 8.44 2.27
CA ASP A 66 17.65 7.82 0.98
C ASP A 66 17.98 6.33 1.09
N ARG A 67 18.68 5.90 2.16
CA ARG A 67 18.97 4.48 2.36
C ARG A 67 17.70 3.66 2.56
N LYS A 68 16.77 4.15 3.38
CA LYS A 68 15.47 3.50 3.60
C LYS A 68 14.59 3.57 2.35
N HIS A 69 14.64 4.68 1.61
CA HIS A 69 13.94 4.86 0.35
C HIS A 69 14.39 3.82 -0.67
N ASN A 70 15.69 3.73 -0.93
CA ASN A 70 16.27 2.80 -1.90
C ASN A 70 16.03 1.34 -1.49
N ALA A 71 16.11 1.02 -0.19
CA ALA A 71 15.79 -0.31 0.31
C ALA A 71 14.33 -0.71 0.04
N MET A 72 13.39 0.22 0.26
CA MET A 72 11.97 0.00 0.00
C MET A 72 11.69 -0.14 -1.51
N VAL A 73 12.30 0.69 -2.36
CA VAL A 73 12.17 0.58 -3.82
C VAL A 73 12.70 -0.77 -4.31
N SER A 74 13.87 -1.21 -3.84
CA SER A 74 14.43 -2.52 -4.18
C SER A 74 13.51 -3.67 -3.76
N GLU A 75 12.85 -3.56 -2.61
CA GLU A 75 11.88 -4.55 -2.17
C GLU A 75 10.61 -4.56 -3.04
N MET A 76 10.10 -3.38 -3.44
CA MET A 76 8.99 -3.27 -4.39
C MET A 76 9.33 -3.95 -5.72
N GLU A 77 10.52 -3.71 -6.27
CA GLU A 77 10.98 -4.35 -7.50
C GLU A 77 11.07 -5.88 -7.35
N SER A 78 11.63 -6.35 -6.23
CA SER A 78 11.74 -7.79 -5.93
C SER A 78 10.36 -8.47 -5.88
N ILE A 79 9.39 -7.84 -5.20
CA ILE A 79 8.03 -8.40 -5.07
C ILE A 79 7.30 -8.37 -6.41
N ALA A 80 7.43 -7.29 -7.18
CA ALA A 80 6.88 -7.20 -8.52
C ALA A 80 7.46 -8.29 -9.44
N GLY A 81 8.78 -8.50 -9.39
CA GLY A 81 9.46 -9.56 -10.15
C GLY A 81 8.97 -10.96 -9.77
N LYS A 82 8.87 -11.26 -8.48
CA LYS A 82 8.34 -12.54 -7.97
C LYS A 82 6.90 -12.77 -8.43
N PHE A 83 6.04 -11.76 -8.30
CA PHE A 83 4.65 -11.87 -8.73
C PHE A 83 4.53 -12.07 -10.24
N ASN A 84 5.31 -11.35 -11.05
CA ASN A 84 5.32 -11.50 -12.50
C ASN A 84 5.77 -12.91 -12.93
N ASN A 85 6.81 -13.45 -12.30
CA ASN A 85 7.25 -14.82 -12.53
C ASN A 85 6.15 -15.82 -12.14
N ALA A 86 5.55 -15.67 -10.96
CA ALA A 86 4.46 -16.54 -10.52
C ALA A 86 3.26 -16.51 -11.48
N VAL A 87 2.89 -15.33 -12.00
CA VAL A 87 1.81 -15.22 -13.00
C VAL A 87 2.18 -15.92 -14.30
N ARG A 88 3.42 -15.79 -14.78
CA ARG A 88 3.89 -16.49 -15.99
C ARG A 88 3.82 -18.01 -15.81
N ASP A 89 4.36 -18.51 -14.71
CA ASP A 89 4.45 -19.94 -14.44
C ASP A 89 3.05 -20.54 -14.24
N PHE A 90 2.16 -19.80 -13.56
CA PHE A 90 0.75 -20.17 -13.43
C PHE A 90 0.07 -20.27 -14.81
N LYS A 91 0.27 -19.29 -15.69
CA LYS A 91 -0.28 -19.31 -17.05
C LYS A 91 0.23 -20.50 -17.86
N GLN A 92 1.53 -20.79 -17.80
CA GLN A 92 2.12 -21.94 -18.49
C GLN A 92 1.49 -23.25 -18.01
N ARG A 93 1.39 -23.46 -16.70
CA ARG A 93 0.75 -24.66 -16.12
C ARG A 93 -0.71 -24.80 -16.54
N MET A 94 -1.46 -23.70 -16.57
CA MET A 94 -2.87 -23.72 -16.98
C MET A 94 -3.06 -23.96 -18.48
N ALA A 95 -2.07 -23.65 -19.32
CA ALA A 95 -2.11 -23.91 -20.76
C ALA A 95 -1.67 -25.34 -21.13
N SER A 96 -0.90 -26.01 -20.27
CA SER A 96 -0.48 -27.41 -20.44
C SER A 96 -1.51 -28.43 -19.95
N LYS A 97 -2.69 -27.98 -19.51
CA LYS A 97 -3.75 -28.81 -18.93
C LYS A 97 -4.99 -28.72 -19.78
#